data_AF-A0A0F9M167-F1
#
_entry.id   AF-A0A0F9M167-F1
#
_cell.length_a   1.000
_cell.length_b   1.000
_cell.length_c   1.000
_cell.angle_alpha   90.00
_cell.angle_beta   90.00
_cell.angle_gamma   90.00
#
_symmetry.space_group_name_H-M   'P 1'
#
loop_
_entity.id
_entity.type
_entity.pdbx_description
1 polymer ?
#
loop_
_entity_poly.entity_id
_entity_poly.type
_entity_poly.pdbx_seq_one_letter_code
_entity_poly.pdbx_strand_id
1 'polypeptide(L)'
;MYLKHRMLEARDYFIERVNDPLVKGIVKLAGRYPEPTRENCLHPNSIILLDIQDEFFQHWDLENRTPLVKAVFRILIVKYEHCPAYRNMLDWLLKELPSMETI
;
A
#
# COMPACT_ATOMS: atom_id res chain seq x y z
N MET A 1 -36.88 -6.32 -3.35
CA MET A 1 -36.69 -4.87 -3.13
C MET A 1 -36.06 -4.55 -1.75
N TYR A 2 -36.59 -5.10 -0.64
CA TYR A 2 -36.10 -4.85 0.74
C TYR A 2 -34.65 -5.29 1.04
N LEU A 3 -34.21 -6.45 0.52
CA LEU A 3 -32.83 -6.95 0.69
C LEU A 3 -31.77 -6.03 0.04
N LYS A 4 -32.07 -5.51 -1.16
CA LYS A 4 -31.17 -4.62 -1.88
C LYS A 4 -30.96 -3.30 -1.14
N HIS A 5 -32.00 -2.79 -0.47
CA HIS A 5 -31.91 -1.55 0.32
C HIS A 5 -31.04 -1.74 1.57
N ARG A 6 -31.25 -2.81 2.35
CA ARG A 6 -30.40 -3.11 3.52
C ARG A 6 -28.93 -3.35 3.19
N MET A 7 -28.64 -3.94 2.04
CA MET A 7 -27.25 -4.13 1.59
C MET A 7 -26.58 -2.81 1.19
N LEU A 8 -27.33 -1.85 0.64
CA LEU A 8 -26.82 -0.52 0.34
C LEU A 8 -26.54 0.27 1.63
N GLU A 9 -27.46 0.24 2.60
CA GLU A 9 -27.26 0.89 3.90
C GLU A 9 -26.05 0.32 4.66
N ALA A 10 -25.87 -1.01 4.64
CA ALA A 10 -24.72 -1.67 5.27
C ALA A 10 -23.40 -1.31 4.56
N ARG A 11 -23.42 -1.18 3.23
CA ARG A 11 -22.27 -0.74 2.43
C ARG A 11 -21.90 0.70 2.75
N ASP A 12 -22.86 1.60 2.77
CA ASP A 12 -22.63 3.02 3.04
C ASP A 12 -22.12 3.21 4.47
N TYR A 13 -22.70 2.49 5.44
CA TYR A 13 -22.18 2.43 6.81
C TYR A 13 -20.71 1.96 6.85
N PHE A 14 -20.37 0.88 6.14
CA PHE A 14 -19.00 0.38 6.12
C PHE A 14 -18.02 1.38 5.51
N ILE A 15 -18.41 2.02 4.40
CA ILE A 15 -17.59 3.03 3.73
C ILE A 15 -17.33 4.20 4.68
N GLU A 16 -18.39 4.80 5.22
CA GLU A 16 -18.28 6.04 6.00
C GLU A 16 -17.74 5.84 7.42
N ARG A 17 -18.11 4.74 8.08
CA ARG A 17 -17.83 4.54 9.51
C ARG A 17 -16.64 3.64 9.78
N VAL A 18 -16.22 2.82 8.81
CA VAL A 18 -15.09 1.90 8.99
C VAL A 18 -13.95 2.26 8.06
N ASN A 19 -14.21 2.32 6.76
CA ASN A 19 -13.15 2.52 5.77
C ASN A 19 -12.55 3.93 5.85
N ASP A 20 -13.37 4.98 5.88
CA ASP A 20 -12.87 6.36 5.92
C ASP A 20 -12.00 6.68 7.15
N PRO A 21 -12.40 6.33 8.39
CA PRO A 21 -11.53 6.49 9.55
C PRO A 21 -10.24 5.67 9.46
N LEU A 22 -10.31 4.44 8.94
CA LEU A 22 -9.16 3.56 8.78
C LEU A 22 -8.15 4.16 7.79
N VAL A 23 -8.62 4.64 6.64
CA VAL A 23 -7.77 5.30 5.62
C VAL A 23 -7.08 6.52 6.21
N LYS A 24 -7.81 7.38 6.93
CA LYS A 24 -7.23 8.55 7.62
C LYS A 24 -6.17 8.12 8.63
N GLY A 25 -6.42 7.04 9.38
CA GLY A 25 -5.47 6.47 10.33
C GLY A 25 -4.17 5.99 9.67
N ILE A 26 -4.29 5.23 8.57
CA ILE A 26 -3.13 4.72 7.81
C ILE A 26 -2.32 5.88 7.23
N VAL A 27 -2.97 6.85 6.59
CA VAL A 27 -2.27 8.02 6.02
C VAL A 27 -1.55 8.82 7.11
N LYS A 28 -2.20 9.04 8.25
CA LYS A 28 -1.58 9.73 9.39
C LYS A 28 -0.39 8.96 9.96
N LEU A 29 -0.48 7.63 10.04
CA LEU A 29 0.62 6.78 10.47
C LEU A 29 1.79 6.84 9.48
N ALA A 30 1.51 6.75 8.18
CA ALA A 30 2.53 6.87 7.13
C ALA A 30 3.25 8.23 7.18
N GLY A 31 2.54 9.30 7.52
CA GLY A 31 3.10 10.63 7.72
C GLY A 31 4.17 10.73 8.83
N ARG A 32 4.29 9.73 9.70
CA ARG A 32 5.33 9.67 10.75
C ARG A 32 6.67 9.14 10.25
N TYR A 33 6.69 8.48 9.10
CA TYR A 33 7.92 7.99 8.49
C TYR A 33 8.46 9.03 7.51
N PRO A 34 9.80 9.12 7.34
CA PRO A 34 10.38 9.93 6.29
C PRO A 34 9.89 9.44 4.92
N GLU A 35 9.80 10.36 3.95
CA GLU A 35 9.51 9.97 2.58
C GLU A 35 10.69 9.18 2.02
N PRO A 36 10.50 7.95 1.52
CA PRO A 36 11.57 7.20 0.89
C PRO A 36 11.97 7.87 -0.42
N THR A 37 13.26 8.05 -0.63
CA THR A 37 13.85 8.61 -1.84
C THR A 37 15.05 7.79 -2.25
N ARG A 38 15.46 7.92 -3.51
CA ARG A 38 16.68 7.27 -4.02
C ARG A 38 17.95 7.69 -3.27
N GLU A 39 17.92 8.80 -2.54
CA GLU A 39 19.04 9.31 -1.74
C GLU A 39 19.07 8.74 -0.32
N ASN A 40 17.92 8.36 0.25
CA ASN A 40 17.82 7.88 1.64
C ASN A 40 17.53 6.39 1.79
N CYS A 41 17.22 5.69 0.68
CA CYS A 41 17.15 4.24 0.63
C CYS A 41 18.55 3.64 0.37
N LEU A 42 18.98 2.71 1.22
CA LEU A 42 20.27 2.03 1.14
C LEU A 42 20.17 0.66 0.46
N HIS A 43 19.00 0.02 0.51
CA HIS A 43 18.82 -1.31 -0.06
C HIS A 43 18.42 -1.26 -1.54
N PRO A 44 19.07 -2.06 -2.42
CA PRO A 44 18.73 -2.09 -3.84
C PRO A 44 17.25 -2.40 -4.12
N ASN A 45 16.66 -3.32 -3.35
CA ASN A 45 15.25 -3.68 -3.51
C ASN A 45 14.30 -2.57 -3.05
N SER A 46 14.72 -1.68 -2.14
CA SER A 46 13.95 -0.47 -1.83
C SER A 46 13.91 0.49 -3.00
N ILE A 47 15.00 0.58 -3.77
CA ILE A 47 15.03 1.36 -5.01
C ILE A 47 14.09 0.76 -6.05
N ILE A 48 14.08 -0.57 -6.21
CA ILE A 48 13.13 -1.25 -7.10
C ILE A 48 11.68 -0.97 -6.68
N LEU A 49 11.38 -0.96 -5.37
CA LEU A 49 10.05 -0.63 -4.87
C LEU A 49 9.66 0.85 -5.16
N LEU A 50 10.63 1.77 -5.15
CA LEU A 50 10.42 3.16 -5.58
C LEU A 50 10.15 3.24 -7.09
N ASP A 51 10.86 2.47 -7.90
CA ASP A 51 10.65 2.43 -9.35
C ASP A 51 9.25 1.86 -9.68
N ILE A 52 8.83 0.80 -8.99
CA ILE A 52 7.47 0.23 -9.09
C ILE A 52 6.42 1.25 -8.65
N GLN A 53 6.68 2.01 -7.59
CA GLN A 53 5.79 3.08 -7.15
C GLN A 53 5.63 4.15 -8.23
N ASP A 54 6.74 4.62 -8.79
CA ASP A 54 6.75 5.64 -9.84
C ASP A 54 5.99 5.14 -11.08
N GLU A 55 6.27 3.92 -11.54
CA GLU A 55 5.58 3.29 -12.67
C GLU A 55 4.07 3.12 -12.40
N PHE A 56 3.70 2.66 -11.20
CA PHE A 56 2.31 2.51 -10.81
C PHE A 56 1.54 3.82 -10.95
N PHE A 57 2.09 4.93 -10.45
CA PHE A 57 1.44 6.25 -10.53
C PHE A 57 1.55 6.91 -11.90
N GLN A 58 2.45 6.46 -12.79
CA GLN A 58 2.44 6.88 -14.19
C GLN A 58 1.27 6.26 -14.96
N HIS A 59 0.90 5.02 -14.65
CA HIS A 59 -0.15 4.30 -15.38
C HIS A 59 -1.54 4.39 -14.74
N TRP A 60 -1.63 4.65 -13.44
CA TRP A 60 -2.89 4.68 -12.71
C TRP A 60 -3.18 6.04 -12.10
N ASP A 61 -4.18 6.73 -12.66
CA ASP A 61 -4.82 7.85 -11.99
C ASP A 61 -5.88 7.32 -11.03
N LEU A 62 -5.58 7.41 -9.73
CA LEU A 62 -6.44 6.90 -8.67
C LEU A 62 -7.26 8.01 -7.99
N GLU A 63 -7.26 9.23 -8.52
CA GLU A 63 -7.94 10.41 -7.96
C GLU A 63 -7.83 10.44 -6.41
N ASN A 64 -8.95 10.20 -5.72
CA ASN A 64 -9.14 10.26 -4.27
C ASN A 64 -8.42 9.15 -3.48
N ARG A 65 -7.95 8.08 -4.13
CA ARG A 65 -7.24 6.97 -3.45
C ARG A 65 -5.73 7.14 -3.45
N THR A 66 -5.21 8.12 -4.18
CA THR A 66 -3.78 8.44 -4.26
C THR A 66 -3.11 8.58 -2.89
N PRO A 67 -3.69 9.26 -1.88
CA PRO A 67 -3.05 9.41 -0.57
C PRO A 67 -2.88 8.08 0.17
N LEU A 68 -3.86 7.18 0.09
CA LEU A 68 -3.79 5.86 0.72
C LEU A 68 -2.72 5.01 0.07
N VAL A 69 -2.70 4.95 -1.26
CA VAL A 69 -1.73 4.12 -1.99
C VAL A 69 -0.31 4.63 -1.78
N LYS A 70 -0.09 5.95 -1.81
CA LYS A 70 1.20 6.54 -1.43
C LYS A 70 1.60 6.20 0.01
N ALA A 71 0.66 6.26 0.95
CA ALA A 71 0.90 5.87 2.33
C ALA A 71 1.30 4.39 2.47
N VAL A 72 0.66 3.50 1.72
CA VAL A 72 1.00 2.06 1.70
C VAL A 72 2.40 1.85 1.15
N PHE A 73 2.75 2.43 0.00
CA PHE A 73 4.11 2.35 -0.54
C PHE A 73 5.15 2.89 0.44
N ARG A 74 4.89 4.06 1.04
CA ARG A 74 5.77 4.64 2.06
C ARG A 74 6.00 3.67 3.22
N ILE A 75 4.93 3.12 3.80
CA ILE A 75 5.05 2.16 4.92
C ILE A 75 5.83 0.92 4.46
N LEU A 76 5.51 0.38 3.29
CA LEU A 76 6.15 -0.82 2.76
C LEU A 76 7.67 -0.63 2.60
N ILE A 77 8.07 0.43 1.90
CA ILE A 77 9.49 0.73 1.63
C ILE A 77 10.24 0.99 2.94
N VAL A 78 9.68 1.79 3.85
CA VAL A 78 10.30 2.07 5.15
C VAL A 78 10.45 0.80 6.00
N LYS A 79 9.44 -0.10 5.98
CA LYS A 79 9.52 -1.37 6.71
C LYS A 79 10.55 -2.31 6.08
N TYR A 80 10.63 -2.36 4.76
CA TYR A 80 11.64 -3.13 4.05
C TYR A 80 13.06 -2.61 4.36
N GLU A 81 13.22 -1.29 4.35
CA GLU A 81 14.49 -0.61 4.60
C GLU A 81 15.00 -0.85 6.03
N HIS A 82 14.14 -0.69 7.03
CA HIS A 82 14.59 -0.66 8.44
C HIS A 82 14.28 -1.91 9.26
N CYS A 83 13.50 -2.87 8.75
CA CYS A 83 13.14 -4.07 9.50
C CYS A 83 13.56 -5.36 8.78
N PRO A 84 14.61 -6.07 9.29
CA PRO A 84 15.08 -7.31 8.68
C PRO A 84 14.00 -8.38 8.54
N ALA A 85 13.06 -8.48 9.49
CA ALA A 85 11.98 -9.45 9.42
C ALA A 85 11.04 -9.19 8.22
N TYR A 86 10.65 -7.93 8.00
CA TYR A 86 9.81 -7.55 6.84
C TYR A 86 10.58 -7.69 5.54
N ARG A 87 11.87 -7.37 5.54
CA ARG A 87 12.75 -7.58 4.38
C ARG A 87 12.78 -9.04 3.96
N ASN A 88 13.11 -9.93 4.90
CA ASN A 88 13.18 -11.38 4.63
C ASN A 88 11.83 -11.93 4.16
N MET A 89 10.73 -11.48 4.76
CA MET A 89 9.38 -11.87 4.36
C MET A 89 9.06 -11.42 2.92
N LEU A 90 9.42 -10.18 2.56
CA LEU A 90 9.16 -9.64 1.22
C LEU A 90 10.09 -10.27 0.18
N ASP A 91 11.36 -10.51 0.51
CA ASP A 91 12.29 -11.23 -0.36
C ASP A 91 11.82 -12.67 -0.61
N TRP A 92 11.27 -13.34 0.41
CA TRP A 92 10.63 -14.64 0.23
C TRP A 92 9.40 -14.54 -0.69
N LEU A 93 8.49 -13.59 -0.42
CA LEU A 93 7.28 -13.41 -1.23
C LEU A 93 7.62 -13.13 -2.70
N LEU A 94 8.59 -12.25 -2.97
CA LEU A 94 9.03 -11.92 -4.32
C LEU A 94 9.68 -13.10 -5.05
N LYS A 95 10.35 -14.00 -4.32
CA LYS A 95 10.88 -15.25 -4.90
C LYS A 95 9.78 -16.24 -5.28
N GLU A 96 8.66 -16.25 -4.56
CA GLU A 96 7.53 -17.13 -4.85
C GLU A 96 6.59 -16.58 -5.94
N LEU A 97 6.56 -15.27 -6.22
CA LEU A 97 5.68 -14.74 -7.26
C LEU A 97 5.91 -15.34 -8.66
N PRO A 98 7.16 -15.52 -9.15
CA PRO A 98 7.42 -16.22 -10.41
C PRO A 98 6.98 -17.69 -10.39
N SER A 99 6.89 -18.34 -9.22
CA SER A 99 6.41 -19.72 -9.11
C SER A 99 4.88 -19.83 -9.20
N MET A 100 4.15 -18.70 -9.07
CA MET A 100 2.69 -18.63 -9.17
C MET A 100 2.17 -18.43 -10.61
N GLU A 101 3.02 -18.11 -11.59
CA GLU A 101 2.62 -17.99 -13.02
C GLU A 101 2.34 -19.36 -13.69
N THR A 102 2.31 -20.45 -12.92
CA THR A 102 2.09 -21.82 -13.42
C THR A 102 0.77 -22.44 -12.92
N ILE A 103 -0.32 -21.66 -12.82
CA ILE A 103 -1.69 -22.18 -12.59
C ILE A 103 -2.69 -21.46 -13.49
#